data_AF-A0AAV6D6K8-F1
#
_entry.id   AF-A0AAV6D6K8-F1
#
_cell.length_a   1.000
_cell.length_b   1.000
_cell.length_c   1.000
_cell.angle_alpha   90.00
_cell.angle_beta   90.00
_cell.angle_gamma   90.00
#
_symmetry.space_group_name_H-M   'P 1'
#
loop_
_entity.id
_entity.type
_entity.pdbx_description
1 polymer ?
#
loop_
_entity_poly.entity_id
_entity_poly.type
_entity_poly.pdbx_seq_one_letter_code
_entity_poly.pdbx_strand_id
1 'polypeptide(L)'
;MEIEIQLTKGPIAEKISPPQWWPSAKTALGAWIEFRGLVRDEENGGTISALEYEAYPEMAAREIRRLIQDISTRHPCLAAKVIHRVGIIPVGETAIYLGVAARHRAEAIALTGEFMDGLKRDVPIWKRRALPIDFVGDEVTSLTSKKSETPHVVSYKSLDEAISEISSSCQPLPPVRVPLEESFGRVLRETVCAPEDLPPNDRSTRDGYAILADDASDNFQIVDTIHAADWKPRLLRRGEAVRVATGAALPCDGVRVVMQEHVERNGDKIKITKLESGSSLRKRGEDVKAGQPLMKSGVRLDAGKLALLATAGCTQPLVSPRLRVAHFTTGDEIIPPDQTPEPGQIRDSNSILIRGLLQNFSCDLDQKHLPENFEAAWAQLDLNRIAAADLILISGGASVGDKDFTRPLLERLGFETAFSQVNVRPGKPLIFGVNGSRVAFGLPGNPLSHFVCFHFAVATALAKLTGEIAPKFMRGRLATKLDDKPCPRETLWPARLEFLNGEINLHPLKWSSSGDVTCFAAANALIRVPVNCAELEAGAELEFLPLRSMMGS
;
A
#
# COMPACT_ATOMS: atom_id res chain seq x y z
N MET A 1 6.18 49.87 19.10
CA MET A 1 6.30 49.54 17.67
C MET A 1 4.96 49.01 17.21
N GLU A 2 4.35 49.62 16.21
CA GLU A 2 3.04 49.23 15.68
C GLU A 2 3.20 48.40 14.40
N ILE A 3 2.51 47.27 14.31
CA ILE A 3 2.60 46.37 13.15
C ILE A 3 1.20 46.08 12.62
N GLU A 4 0.92 46.58 11.42
CA GLU A 4 -0.30 46.29 10.67
C GLU A 4 -0.01 45.20 9.64
N ILE A 5 -0.79 44.12 9.63
CA ILE A 5 -0.61 42.99 8.71
C ILE A 5 -1.95 42.67 8.08
N GLN A 6 -1.96 42.58 6.76
CA GLN A 6 -3.12 42.24 5.98
C GLN A 6 -2.77 41.16 4.96
N LEU A 7 -3.59 40.11 4.91
CA LEU A 7 -3.59 39.14 3.82
C LEU A 7 -4.84 39.38 2.98
N THR A 8 -4.68 39.60 1.68
CA THR A 8 -5.77 39.97 0.78
C THR A 8 -5.82 39.07 -0.44
N LYS A 9 -7.01 38.83 -0.99
CA LYS A 9 -7.18 38.20 -2.32
C LYS A 9 -7.23 39.23 -3.45
N GLY A 10 -7.68 40.44 -3.12
CA GLY A 10 -7.80 41.55 -4.07
C GLY A 10 -6.47 42.26 -4.35
N PRO A 11 -6.41 43.09 -5.40
CA PRO A 11 -5.21 43.86 -5.73
C PRO A 11 -4.82 44.80 -4.60
N ILE A 12 -3.50 44.97 -4.44
CA ILE A 12 -2.94 45.92 -3.48
C ILE A 12 -2.98 47.31 -4.13
N ALA A 13 -3.66 48.26 -3.47
CA ALA A 13 -3.83 49.62 -4.00
C ALA A 13 -2.48 50.28 -4.38
N GLU A 14 -2.46 51.04 -5.47
CA GLU A 14 -1.26 51.78 -5.91
C GLU A 14 -0.83 52.87 -4.93
N LYS A 15 -1.81 53.48 -4.25
CA LYS A 15 -1.58 54.44 -3.17
C LYS A 15 -2.09 53.84 -1.88
N ILE A 16 -1.16 53.43 -1.03
CA ILE A 16 -1.48 52.97 0.32
C ILE A 16 -1.34 54.16 1.23
N SER A 17 -2.45 54.59 1.81
CA SER A 17 -2.40 55.57 2.89
C SER A 17 -1.54 54.98 4.01
N PRO A 18 -0.62 55.78 4.55
CA PRO A 18 0.10 55.36 5.73
C PRO A 18 -0.89 55.02 6.87
N PRO A 19 -0.49 54.15 7.82
CA PRO A 19 -1.41 53.61 8.83
C PRO A 19 -2.15 54.69 9.65
N GLN A 20 -3.28 54.35 10.26
CA GLN A 20 -4.16 55.32 10.96
C GLN A 20 -3.48 56.15 12.07
N TRP A 21 -2.40 55.66 12.66
CA TRP A 21 -1.59 56.35 13.67
C TRP A 21 -0.57 57.35 13.10
N TRP A 22 -0.46 57.45 11.76
CA TRP A 22 0.45 58.35 11.03
C TRP A 22 0.42 59.84 11.42
N PRO A 23 -0.71 60.46 11.83
CA PRO A 23 -0.72 61.87 12.20
C PRO A 23 0.07 62.20 13.48
N SER A 24 0.25 61.23 14.38
CA SER A 24 0.77 61.46 15.75
C SER A 24 2.30 61.40 15.86
N ALA A 25 3.00 60.93 14.82
CA ALA A 25 4.43 60.56 14.89
C ALA A 25 5.39 61.45 14.06
N LYS A 26 4.90 62.53 13.44
CA LYS A 26 5.67 63.31 12.45
C LYS A 26 6.97 63.94 12.96
N THR A 27 7.12 64.19 14.26
CA THR A 27 8.31 64.87 14.82
C THR A 27 9.50 63.95 15.11
N ALA A 28 9.33 62.63 15.07
CA ALA A 28 10.38 61.65 15.40
C ALA A 28 10.78 60.74 14.22
N LEU A 29 10.23 60.98 13.02
CA LEU A 29 10.39 60.12 11.85
C LEU A 29 11.48 60.65 10.93
N GLY A 30 12.55 59.88 10.74
CA GLY A 30 13.63 60.23 9.81
C GLY A 30 13.58 59.49 8.48
N ALA A 31 12.74 58.44 8.35
CA ALA A 31 12.49 57.76 7.08
C ALA A 31 11.17 56.98 7.06
N TRP A 32 10.54 56.97 5.89
CA TRP A 32 9.49 56.04 5.49
C TRP A 32 9.92 55.38 4.19
N ILE A 33 9.97 54.05 4.16
CA ILE A 33 10.37 53.27 2.99
C ILE A 33 9.23 52.35 2.62
N GLU A 34 8.93 52.34 1.32
CA GLU A 34 7.97 51.43 0.71
C GLU A 34 8.70 50.47 -0.22
N PHE A 35 8.35 49.20 -0.10
CA PHE A 35 8.80 48.12 -0.97
C PHE A 35 7.59 47.42 -1.58
N ARG A 36 7.68 47.13 -2.88
CA ARG A 36 6.68 46.36 -3.63
C ARG A 36 7.36 45.21 -4.37
N GLY A 37 6.94 43.99 -4.06
CA GLY A 37 7.32 42.80 -4.82
C GLY A 37 6.31 42.55 -5.94
N LEU A 38 6.76 42.61 -7.19
CA LEU A 38 5.95 42.43 -8.39
C LEU A 38 6.08 40.99 -8.91
N VAL A 39 5.02 40.48 -9.54
CA VAL A 39 5.10 39.23 -10.30
C VAL A 39 5.77 39.49 -11.64
N ARG A 40 6.84 38.75 -11.94
CA ARG A 40 7.55 38.80 -13.23
C ARG A 40 6.92 37.85 -14.24
N ASP A 41 7.11 38.12 -15.51
CA ASP A 41 6.68 37.30 -16.65
C ASP A 41 7.49 36.01 -16.86
N GLU A 42 8.56 35.81 -16.10
CA GLU A 42 9.40 34.61 -16.17
C GLU A 42 9.55 33.93 -14.80
N GLU A 43 9.44 32.59 -14.81
CA GLU A 43 9.77 31.74 -13.66
C GLU A 43 10.44 30.44 -14.13
N ASN A 44 11.57 30.06 -13.53
CA ASN A 44 12.31 28.83 -13.83
C ASN A 44 12.61 28.62 -15.32
N GLY A 45 12.81 29.70 -16.07
CA GLY A 45 13.12 29.67 -17.51
C GLY A 45 11.89 29.55 -18.44
N GLY A 46 10.66 29.58 -17.90
CA GLY A 46 9.41 29.60 -18.67
C GLY A 46 8.64 30.90 -18.50
N THR A 47 7.92 31.31 -19.55
CA THR A 47 7.05 32.49 -19.53
C THR A 47 5.71 32.18 -18.88
N ILE A 48 5.24 33.05 -18.00
CA ILE A 48 4.05 32.85 -17.15
C ILE A 48 3.10 34.03 -17.28
N SER A 49 1.81 33.82 -17.02
CA SER A 49 0.77 34.87 -17.01
C SER A 49 0.38 35.32 -15.60
N ALA A 50 0.58 34.46 -14.60
CA ALA A 50 0.28 34.75 -13.20
C ALA A 50 1.01 33.79 -12.24
N LEU A 51 1.09 34.18 -10.96
CA LEU A 51 1.54 33.34 -9.85
C LEU A 51 0.42 33.09 -8.85
N GLU A 52 0.25 31.84 -8.44
CA GLU A 52 -0.69 31.48 -7.38
C GLU A 52 0.05 31.37 -6.04
N TYR A 53 -0.31 32.24 -5.10
CA TYR A 53 0.19 32.19 -3.71
C TYR A 53 -0.88 31.62 -2.79
N GLU A 54 -0.49 30.83 -1.82
CA GLU A 54 -1.42 30.29 -0.82
C GLU A 54 -0.79 30.39 0.56
N ALA A 55 -1.64 30.65 1.56
CA ALA A 55 -1.20 30.87 2.92
C ALA A 55 -2.31 30.51 3.91
N TYR A 56 -1.94 30.08 5.10
CA TYR A 56 -2.85 30.04 6.24
C TYR A 56 -2.92 31.42 6.89
N PRO A 57 -4.01 32.20 6.78
CA PRO A 57 -3.95 33.63 7.07
C PRO A 57 -3.52 33.99 8.48
N GLU A 58 -4.05 33.29 9.48
CA GLU A 58 -3.73 33.55 10.89
C GLU A 58 -2.28 33.18 11.23
N MET A 59 -1.79 32.05 10.70
CA MET A 59 -0.44 31.58 10.93
C MET A 59 0.58 32.45 10.19
N ALA A 60 0.33 32.79 8.93
CA ALA A 60 1.18 33.68 8.15
C ALA A 60 1.25 35.08 8.77
N ALA A 61 0.12 35.65 9.22
CA ALA A 61 0.12 36.93 9.92
C ALA A 61 0.89 36.87 11.26
N ARG A 62 0.78 35.76 12.00
CA ARG A 62 1.54 35.56 13.24
C ARG A 62 3.04 35.47 12.97
N GLU A 63 3.48 34.72 11.97
CA GLU A 63 4.89 34.59 11.63
C GLU A 63 5.47 35.88 11.05
N ILE A 64 4.73 36.61 10.21
CA ILE A 64 5.14 37.95 9.74
C ILE A 64 5.35 38.89 10.93
N ARG A 65 4.43 38.87 11.91
CA ARG A 65 4.56 39.69 13.12
C ARG A 65 5.79 39.30 13.92
N ARG A 66 6.00 38.01 14.15
CA ARG A 66 7.17 37.49 14.87
C ARG A 66 8.46 37.90 14.18
N LEU A 67 8.52 37.77 12.85
CA LEU A 67 9.69 38.12 12.05
C LEU A 67 10.03 39.61 12.15
N ILE A 68 9.04 40.50 12.01
CA ILE A 68 9.26 41.95 12.15
C ILE A 68 9.71 42.29 13.58
N GLN A 69 9.12 41.67 14.60
CA GLN A 69 9.52 41.86 15.99
C GLN A 69 10.95 41.45 16.25
N ASP A 70 11.38 40.30 15.72
CA ASP A 70 12.75 39.82 15.83
C ASP A 70 13.75 40.76 15.15
N ILE A 71 13.50 41.10 13.88
CA ILE A 71 14.39 41.99 13.11
C ILE A 71 14.47 43.37 13.76
N SER A 72 13.36 43.85 14.34
CA SER A 72 13.32 45.16 14.99
C SER A 72 14.15 45.25 16.27
N THR A 73 14.62 44.12 16.83
CA THR A 73 15.61 44.15 17.93
C THR A 73 16.98 44.63 17.46
N ARG A 74 17.31 44.42 16.17
CA ARG A 74 18.57 44.79 15.53
C ARG A 74 18.45 46.05 14.67
N HIS A 75 17.29 46.24 14.06
CA HIS A 75 16.96 47.39 13.21
C HIS A 75 15.69 48.07 13.73
N PRO A 76 15.80 48.96 14.73
CA PRO A 76 14.63 49.54 15.38
C PRO A 76 13.72 50.27 14.39
N CYS A 77 12.43 49.92 14.38
CA CYS A 77 11.42 50.65 13.64
C CYS A 77 10.32 51.18 14.57
N LEU A 78 9.74 52.31 14.17
CA LEU A 78 8.58 52.89 14.85
C LEU A 78 7.33 52.09 14.49
N ALA A 79 7.22 51.65 13.24
CA ALA A 79 6.14 50.81 12.77
C ALA A 79 6.39 50.17 11.41
N ALA A 80 5.59 49.15 11.11
CA ALA A 80 5.58 48.45 9.83
C ALA A 80 4.15 48.13 9.37
N LYS A 81 3.92 48.21 8.05
CA LYS A 81 2.70 47.74 7.39
C LYS A 81 3.05 46.70 6.35
N VAL A 82 2.47 45.51 6.46
CA VAL A 82 2.63 44.44 5.48
C VAL A 82 1.28 44.11 4.87
N ILE A 83 1.20 44.16 3.55
CA ILE A 83 0.08 43.62 2.81
C ILE A 83 0.62 42.54 1.88
N HIS A 84 0.21 41.30 2.07
CA HIS A 84 0.59 40.22 1.17
C HIS A 84 -0.66 39.68 0.49
N ARG A 85 -0.60 39.51 -0.83
CA ARG A 85 -1.71 38.98 -1.60
C ARG A 85 -1.61 37.46 -1.71
N VAL A 86 -2.75 36.81 -1.64
CA VAL A 86 -2.92 35.36 -1.77
C VAL A 86 -3.96 35.07 -2.86
N GLY A 87 -3.89 33.91 -3.47
CA GLY A 87 -4.60 33.57 -4.69
C GLY A 87 -3.77 33.86 -5.94
N ILE A 88 -4.45 33.99 -7.08
CA ILE A 88 -3.83 34.21 -8.38
C ILE A 88 -3.48 35.70 -8.53
N ILE A 89 -2.21 35.97 -8.85
CA ILE A 89 -1.65 37.30 -9.01
C ILE A 89 -1.06 37.41 -10.41
N PRO A 90 -1.70 38.17 -11.32
CA PRO A 90 -1.19 38.40 -12.66
C PRO A 90 0.22 39.00 -12.68
N VAL A 91 0.95 38.72 -13.76
CA VAL A 91 2.21 39.40 -14.08
C VAL A 91 2.04 40.91 -14.07
N GLY A 92 3.02 41.61 -13.50
CA GLY A 92 3.00 43.07 -13.33
C GLY A 92 2.23 43.55 -12.10
N GLU A 93 1.46 42.69 -11.42
CA GLU A 93 0.75 43.08 -10.20
C GLU A 93 1.61 42.91 -8.94
N THR A 94 1.32 43.71 -7.91
CA THR A 94 2.02 43.66 -6.62
C THR A 94 1.56 42.43 -5.82
N ALA A 95 2.48 41.52 -5.55
CA ALA A 95 2.27 40.35 -4.69
C ALA A 95 2.43 40.69 -3.20
N ILE A 96 3.36 41.60 -2.89
CA ILE A 96 3.60 42.05 -1.52
C ILE A 96 3.92 43.53 -1.47
N TYR A 97 3.39 44.19 -0.46
CA TYR A 97 3.76 45.53 -0.05
C TYR A 97 4.30 45.51 1.39
N LEU A 98 5.40 46.22 1.61
CA LEU A 98 5.97 46.50 2.93
C LEU A 98 6.21 48.01 3.04
N GLY A 99 5.66 48.64 4.07
CA GLY A 99 5.98 50.01 4.49
C GLY A 99 6.67 49.99 5.85
N VAL A 100 7.82 50.65 5.99
CA VAL A 100 8.59 50.71 7.24
C VAL A 100 8.85 52.16 7.64
N ALA A 101 8.48 52.52 8.86
CA ALA A 101 8.77 53.82 9.48
C ALA A 101 9.91 53.67 10.50
N ALA A 102 10.98 54.45 10.37
CA ALA A 102 12.09 54.45 11.32
C ALA A 102 12.60 55.86 11.66
N ARG A 103 13.37 55.96 12.75
CA ARG A 103 14.02 57.21 13.16
C ARG A 103 15.19 57.56 12.24
N HIS A 104 15.86 56.54 11.69
CA HIS A 104 16.94 56.73 10.74
C HIS A 104 16.73 55.89 9.48
N ARG A 105 17.08 56.45 8.30
CA ARG A 105 16.93 55.75 7.01
C ARG A 105 17.66 54.40 6.93
N ALA A 106 18.81 54.28 7.60
CA ALA A 106 19.61 53.06 7.58
C ALA A 106 18.85 51.88 8.21
N GLU A 107 18.10 52.13 9.29
CA GLU A 107 17.30 51.12 9.99
C GLU A 107 16.14 50.63 9.12
N ALA A 108 15.44 51.56 8.46
CA ALA A 108 14.34 51.22 7.56
C ALA A 108 14.82 50.37 6.36
N ILE A 109 15.97 50.72 5.75
CA ILE A 109 16.55 49.95 4.63
C ILE A 109 16.94 48.55 5.09
N ALA A 110 17.65 48.45 6.21
CA ALA A 110 18.14 47.17 6.73
C ALA A 110 16.98 46.24 7.10
N LEU A 111 15.95 46.76 7.79
CA LEU A 111 14.77 45.98 8.13
C LEU A 111 14.02 45.49 6.88
N THR A 112 13.85 46.35 5.87
CA THR A 112 13.20 45.97 4.61
C THR A 112 13.93 44.82 3.93
N GLY A 113 15.26 44.89 3.79
CA GLY A 113 16.06 43.84 3.16
C GLY A 113 15.95 42.52 3.92
N GLU A 114 16.22 42.55 5.23
CA GLU A 114 16.22 41.34 6.04
C GLU A 114 14.83 40.70 6.17
N PHE A 115 13.78 41.52 6.23
CA PHE A 115 12.41 41.02 6.24
C PHE A 115 12.09 40.24 4.96
N MET A 116 12.50 40.74 3.79
CA MET A 116 12.23 40.04 2.52
C MET A 116 12.94 38.69 2.42
N ASP A 117 14.15 38.58 2.98
CA ASP A 117 14.88 37.31 3.05
C ASP A 117 14.24 36.33 4.04
N GLY A 118 13.86 36.82 5.22
CA GLY A 118 13.18 36.02 6.24
C GLY A 118 11.78 35.58 5.83
N LEU A 119 11.03 36.43 5.13
CA LEU A 119 9.68 36.12 4.66
C LEU A 119 9.65 34.87 3.78
N LYS A 120 10.61 34.74 2.86
CA LYS A 120 10.71 33.58 1.95
C LYS A 120 11.05 32.28 2.68
N ARG A 121 11.76 32.36 3.81
CA ARG A 121 12.27 31.21 4.55
C ARG A 121 11.32 30.76 5.66
N ASP A 122 10.75 31.72 6.39
CA ASP A 122 10.16 31.46 7.71
C ASP A 122 8.64 31.65 7.74
N VAL A 123 8.05 32.33 6.75
CA VAL A 123 6.61 32.61 6.72
C VAL A 123 5.90 31.60 5.82
N PRO A 124 4.83 30.93 6.30
CA PRO A 124 4.10 29.91 5.55
C PRO A 124 3.16 30.54 4.51
N ILE A 125 3.77 31.20 3.52
CA ILE A 125 3.14 31.66 2.29
C ILE A 125 3.90 30.98 1.15
N TRP A 126 3.26 30.02 0.49
CA TRP A 126 3.89 29.23 -0.55
C TRP A 126 3.42 29.65 -1.93
N LYS A 127 4.36 29.62 -2.86
CA LYS A 127 4.08 29.68 -4.29
C LYS A 127 3.57 28.31 -4.73
N ARG A 128 2.30 28.22 -5.11
CA ARG A 128 1.65 26.95 -5.44
C ARG A 128 1.99 26.50 -6.86
N ARG A 129 1.88 27.41 -7.83
CA ARG A 129 2.25 27.17 -9.23
C ARG A 129 2.39 28.48 -10.00
N ALA A 130 3.12 28.41 -11.10
CA ALA A 130 3.11 29.44 -12.12
C ALA A 130 2.14 29.05 -13.23
N LEU A 131 1.28 29.98 -13.66
CA LEU A 131 0.26 29.71 -14.68
C LEU A 131 0.83 30.07 -16.07
N PRO A 132 0.66 29.20 -17.09
CA PRO A 132 1.19 29.43 -18.43
C PRO A 132 0.44 30.56 -19.17
N ILE A 133 1.01 31.06 -20.27
CA ILE A 133 0.43 32.16 -21.07
C ILE A 133 -1.00 31.86 -21.54
N ASP A 134 -1.31 30.59 -21.84
CA ASP A 134 -2.61 30.16 -22.38
C ASP A 134 -3.75 30.13 -21.33
N PHE A 135 -3.48 30.53 -20.09
CA PHE A 135 -4.51 30.69 -19.06
C PHE A 135 -5.36 31.93 -19.37
N VAL A 136 -6.51 31.71 -20.02
CA VAL A 136 -7.38 32.76 -20.59
C VAL A 136 -7.85 33.76 -19.53
N GLY A 137 -7.69 35.06 -19.83
CA GLY A 137 -7.97 36.19 -18.91
C GLY A 137 -9.40 36.27 -18.34
N ASP A 138 -10.38 35.60 -18.96
CA ASP A 138 -11.77 35.55 -18.50
C ASP A 138 -11.99 34.59 -17.31
N GLU A 139 -11.08 33.63 -17.06
CA GLU A 139 -11.11 32.79 -15.84
C GLU A 139 -10.57 33.52 -14.61
N VAL A 140 -9.75 34.56 -14.79
CA VAL A 140 -9.18 35.35 -13.67
C VAL A 140 -10.22 36.24 -13.01
N THR A 141 -11.19 36.76 -13.78
CA THR A 141 -12.28 37.62 -13.28
C THR A 141 -13.47 36.82 -12.74
N SER A 142 -13.83 35.70 -13.38
CA SER A 142 -15.00 34.89 -13.00
C SER A 142 -14.85 34.12 -11.68
N LEU A 143 -13.63 33.87 -11.20
CA LEU A 143 -13.36 33.26 -9.89
C LEU A 143 -13.53 34.20 -8.69
N THR A 144 -13.64 35.53 -8.91
CA THR A 144 -13.81 36.50 -7.81
C THR A 144 -15.26 36.66 -7.35
N SER A 145 -16.23 36.17 -8.11
CA SER A 145 -17.66 36.39 -7.84
C SER A 145 -18.53 35.15 -8.13
N LYS A 146 -18.31 34.04 -7.43
CA LYS A 146 -19.33 33.02 -7.08
C LYS A 146 -18.71 31.78 -6.43
N LYS A 147 -18.81 31.68 -5.09
CA LYS A 147 -19.54 30.62 -4.37
C LYS A 147 -19.31 30.77 -2.87
N SER A 148 -20.39 30.67 -2.12
CA SER A 148 -20.39 30.69 -0.67
C SER A 148 -19.79 29.41 -0.12
N GLU A 149 -19.08 29.59 0.99
CA GLU A 149 -18.84 28.66 2.09
C GLU A 149 -18.68 27.16 1.77
N THR A 150 -17.42 26.76 1.62
CA THR A 150 -16.82 25.65 2.39
C THR A 150 -15.30 25.74 2.24
N PRO A 151 -14.51 25.54 3.31
CA PRO A 151 -13.05 25.65 3.25
C PRO A 151 -12.48 24.48 2.42
N HIS A 152 -11.81 24.78 1.30
CA HIS A 152 -10.98 23.80 0.62
C HIS A 152 -9.71 23.57 1.44
N VAL A 153 -9.78 22.59 2.35
CA VAL A 153 -8.65 21.92 2.97
C VAL A 153 -7.75 21.39 1.86
N VAL A 154 -6.42 21.59 1.94
CA VAL A 154 -5.47 20.77 1.16
C VAL A 154 -5.67 19.34 1.64
N SER A 155 -6.54 18.61 0.94
CA SER A 155 -6.92 17.27 1.33
C SER A 155 -5.78 16.35 0.96
N TYR A 156 -4.91 16.04 1.93
CA TYR A 156 -4.14 14.81 1.85
C TYR A 156 -5.11 13.69 1.51
N LYS A 157 -4.77 12.79 0.57
CA LYS A 157 -5.60 11.60 0.38
C LYS A 157 -5.65 10.87 1.73
N SER A 158 -6.85 10.61 2.22
CA SER A 158 -7.04 9.71 3.35
C SER A 158 -6.46 8.33 3.03
N LEU A 159 -6.28 7.51 4.06
CA LEU A 159 -5.83 6.13 3.89
C LEU A 159 -6.75 5.37 2.91
N ASP A 160 -8.06 5.49 3.08
CA ASP A 160 -9.05 4.80 2.25
C ASP A 160 -9.06 5.33 0.81
N GLU A 161 -8.95 6.64 0.60
CA GLU A 161 -8.83 7.23 -0.75
C GLU A 161 -7.54 6.80 -1.45
N ALA A 162 -6.42 6.68 -0.73
CA ALA A 162 -5.16 6.19 -1.28
C ALA A 162 -5.27 4.71 -1.68
N ILE A 163 -5.82 3.85 -0.81
CA ILE A 163 -6.06 2.43 -1.13
C ILE A 163 -6.99 2.29 -2.33
N SER A 164 -8.07 3.09 -2.37
CA SER A 164 -9.04 3.09 -3.47
C SER A 164 -8.37 3.48 -4.80
N GLU A 165 -7.60 4.58 -4.81
CA GLU A 165 -6.88 5.07 -5.99
C GLU A 165 -5.87 4.04 -6.52
N ILE A 166 -5.10 3.41 -5.63
CA ILE A 166 -4.16 2.34 -6.01
C ILE A 166 -4.95 1.17 -6.61
N SER A 167 -6.03 0.78 -5.95
CA SER A 167 -6.87 -0.34 -6.35
C SER A 167 -7.54 -0.13 -7.72
N SER A 168 -7.97 1.09 -8.05
CA SER A 168 -8.59 1.43 -9.33
C SER A 168 -7.58 1.61 -10.45
N SER A 169 -6.35 2.02 -10.12
CA SER A 169 -5.27 2.23 -11.09
C SER A 169 -4.56 0.95 -11.51
N CYS A 170 -4.71 -0.13 -10.74
CA CYS A 170 -4.07 -1.42 -11.02
C CYS A 170 -5.05 -2.41 -11.67
N GLN A 171 -4.65 -2.99 -12.80
CA GLN A 171 -5.37 -4.10 -13.43
C GLN A 171 -4.55 -5.39 -13.37
N PRO A 172 -5.20 -6.57 -13.28
CA PRO A 172 -4.47 -7.84 -13.32
C PRO A 172 -3.67 -7.99 -14.61
N LEU A 173 -2.41 -8.36 -14.48
CA LEU A 173 -1.54 -8.64 -15.62
C LEU A 173 -2.11 -9.80 -16.47
N PRO A 174 -1.80 -9.81 -17.78
CA PRO A 174 -2.20 -10.89 -18.67
C PRO A 174 -1.76 -12.26 -18.12
N PRO A 175 -2.67 -13.23 -17.99
CA PRO A 175 -2.33 -14.53 -17.44
C PRO A 175 -1.50 -15.37 -18.42
N VAL A 176 -0.77 -16.34 -17.88
CA VAL A 176 0.13 -17.22 -18.63
C VAL A 176 -0.11 -18.69 -18.25
N ARG A 177 0.02 -19.60 -19.22
CA ARG A 177 0.08 -21.04 -18.91
C ARG A 177 1.52 -21.41 -18.56
N VAL A 178 1.69 -22.12 -17.45
CA VAL A 178 3.00 -22.59 -16.98
C VAL A 178 2.86 -24.03 -16.49
N PRO A 179 3.95 -24.82 -16.43
CA PRO A 179 3.92 -26.14 -15.80
C PRO A 179 3.38 -26.09 -14.37
N LEU A 180 2.68 -27.15 -13.94
CA LEU A 180 2.03 -27.21 -12.63
C LEU A 180 3.04 -27.01 -11.48
N GLU A 181 4.24 -27.55 -11.61
CA GLU A 181 5.36 -27.42 -10.68
C GLU A 181 5.85 -25.96 -10.51
N GLU A 182 5.67 -25.12 -11.52
CA GLU A 182 6.04 -23.69 -11.48
C GLU A 182 4.89 -22.77 -11.04
N SER A 183 3.73 -23.36 -10.72
CA SER A 183 2.49 -22.65 -10.42
C SER A 183 2.32 -22.30 -8.93
N PHE A 184 3.17 -22.85 -8.04
CA PHE A 184 3.10 -22.58 -6.60
C PHE A 184 3.16 -21.08 -6.30
N GLY A 185 2.26 -20.60 -5.45
CA GLY A 185 2.20 -19.20 -5.02
C GLY A 185 1.66 -18.23 -6.07
N ARG A 186 1.29 -18.69 -7.27
CA ARG A 186 0.61 -17.88 -8.30
C ARG A 186 -0.91 -17.95 -8.14
N VAL A 187 -1.62 -17.01 -8.76
CA VAL A 187 -3.08 -16.96 -8.75
C VAL A 187 -3.62 -17.73 -9.93
N LEU A 188 -4.55 -18.65 -9.72
CA LEU A 188 -5.27 -19.33 -10.79
C LEU A 188 -6.20 -18.34 -11.50
N ARG A 189 -6.18 -18.31 -12.84
CA ARG A 189 -6.91 -17.35 -13.68
C ARG A 189 -7.95 -18.01 -14.58
N GLU A 190 -8.26 -19.28 -14.32
CA GLU A 190 -9.36 -20.03 -14.91
C GLU A 190 -10.07 -20.87 -13.83
N THR A 191 -11.34 -21.21 -14.04
CA THR A 191 -12.01 -22.20 -13.19
C THR A 191 -11.69 -23.58 -13.74
N VAL A 192 -11.19 -24.47 -12.89
CA VAL A 192 -10.89 -25.86 -13.24
C VAL A 192 -12.03 -26.74 -12.72
N CYS A 193 -12.67 -27.47 -13.63
CA CYS A 193 -13.74 -28.42 -13.33
C CYS A 193 -13.21 -29.85 -13.29
N ALA A 194 -13.94 -30.74 -12.62
CA ALA A 194 -13.61 -32.16 -12.58
C ALA A 194 -13.77 -32.76 -13.99
N PRO A 195 -12.74 -33.41 -14.55
CA PRO A 195 -12.86 -34.04 -15.87
C PRO A 195 -13.74 -35.30 -15.82
N GLU A 196 -13.80 -35.95 -14.65
CA GLU A 196 -14.57 -37.16 -14.38
C GLU A 196 -15.15 -37.11 -12.95
N ASP A 197 -15.98 -38.10 -12.60
CA ASP A 197 -16.45 -38.29 -11.23
C ASP A 197 -15.27 -38.60 -10.30
N LEU A 198 -15.26 -38.02 -9.10
CA LEU A 198 -14.26 -38.30 -8.07
C LEU A 198 -14.92 -38.97 -6.85
N PRO A 199 -14.55 -40.22 -6.51
CA PRO A 199 -13.75 -41.16 -7.31
C PRO A 199 -14.51 -41.61 -8.59
N PRO A 200 -13.81 -42.14 -9.63
CA PRO A 200 -14.42 -42.51 -10.92
C PRO A 200 -15.22 -43.82 -10.88
N ASN A 201 -15.04 -44.63 -9.82
CA ASN A 201 -15.78 -45.85 -9.56
C ASN A 201 -16.13 -45.91 -8.07
N ASP A 202 -17.11 -46.75 -7.72
CA ASP A 202 -17.30 -47.15 -6.33
C ASP A 202 -16.01 -47.84 -5.85
N ARG A 203 -15.53 -47.48 -4.65
CA ARG A 203 -14.27 -47.96 -4.09
C ARG A 203 -14.44 -48.53 -2.70
N SER A 204 -13.65 -49.54 -2.36
CA SER A 204 -13.62 -50.07 -0.99
C SER A 204 -12.99 -49.07 -0.01
N THR A 205 -13.55 -48.91 1.19
CA THR A 205 -12.93 -48.15 2.29
C THR A 205 -12.05 -49.01 3.20
N ARG A 206 -12.05 -50.34 3.00
CA ARG A 206 -11.39 -51.33 3.86
C ARG A 206 -10.81 -52.48 3.05
N ASP A 207 -9.86 -53.18 3.64
CA ASP A 207 -9.43 -54.48 3.11
C ASP A 207 -10.50 -55.52 3.44
N GLY A 208 -10.91 -56.31 2.45
CA GLY A 208 -12.05 -57.19 2.63
C GLY A 208 -12.51 -57.93 1.39
N TYR A 209 -13.80 -58.22 1.37
CA TYR A 209 -14.45 -59.04 0.34
C TYR A 209 -15.72 -58.35 -0.15
N ALA A 210 -15.75 -58.07 -1.45
CA ALA A 210 -16.95 -57.61 -2.13
C ALA A 210 -17.88 -58.81 -2.35
N ILE A 211 -19.12 -58.70 -1.86
CA ILE A 211 -20.22 -59.65 -2.03
C ILE A 211 -21.45 -58.91 -2.57
N LEU A 212 -22.41 -59.61 -3.17
CA LEU A 212 -23.69 -58.99 -3.55
C LEU A 212 -24.39 -58.45 -2.30
N ALA A 213 -24.91 -57.23 -2.37
CA ALA A 213 -25.47 -56.54 -1.20
C ALA A 213 -26.74 -57.22 -0.65
N ASP A 214 -27.48 -57.94 -1.50
CA ASP A 214 -28.72 -58.66 -1.19
C ASP A 214 -28.50 -60.17 -0.95
N ASP A 215 -27.24 -60.62 -0.87
CA ASP A 215 -26.91 -62.00 -0.54
C ASP A 215 -26.89 -62.23 0.96
N ALA A 216 -27.81 -63.10 1.43
CA ALA A 216 -27.98 -63.46 2.82
C ALA A 216 -27.17 -64.72 3.22
N SER A 217 -26.30 -65.21 2.33
CA SER A 217 -25.42 -66.35 2.61
C SER A 217 -24.40 -65.99 3.69
N ASP A 218 -24.03 -66.96 4.53
CA ASP A 218 -22.93 -66.80 5.50
C ASP A 218 -21.57 -67.26 4.95
N ASN A 219 -21.57 -68.05 3.87
CA ASN A 219 -20.38 -68.66 3.29
C ASN A 219 -20.23 -68.25 1.82
N PHE A 220 -19.03 -67.88 1.41
CA PHE A 220 -18.73 -67.46 0.05
C PHE A 220 -17.45 -68.11 -0.48
N GLN A 221 -17.42 -68.36 -1.78
CA GLN A 221 -16.25 -68.75 -2.54
C GLN A 221 -15.55 -67.49 -3.08
N ILE A 222 -14.28 -67.31 -2.75
CA ILE A 222 -13.43 -66.30 -3.39
C ILE A 222 -13.20 -66.75 -4.84
N VAL A 223 -13.71 -65.97 -5.79
CA VAL A 223 -13.60 -66.25 -7.23
C VAL A 223 -12.54 -65.39 -7.93
N ASP A 224 -12.15 -64.27 -7.31
CA ASP A 224 -11.11 -63.38 -7.83
C ASP A 224 -10.52 -62.47 -6.74
N THR A 225 -9.42 -61.79 -7.04
CA THR A 225 -8.79 -60.73 -6.24
C THR A 225 -8.51 -59.51 -7.11
N ILE A 226 -8.96 -58.32 -6.69
CA ILE A 226 -8.66 -57.07 -7.40
C ILE A 226 -7.33 -56.50 -6.90
N HIS A 227 -6.33 -56.52 -7.77
CA HIS A 227 -5.04 -55.86 -7.56
C HIS A 227 -5.06 -54.40 -8.04
N ALA A 228 -4.08 -53.60 -7.61
CA ALA A 228 -3.94 -52.22 -8.06
C ALA A 228 -3.81 -52.17 -9.59
N ALA A 229 -4.58 -51.26 -10.22
CA ALA A 229 -4.67 -51.09 -11.68
C ALA A 229 -5.20 -52.31 -12.48
N ASP A 230 -5.72 -53.36 -11.82
CA ASP A 230 -6.31 -54.55 -12.47
C ASP A 230 -7.85 -54.54 -12.44
N TRP A 231 -8.44 -53.35 -12.52
CA TRP A 231 -9.89 -53.26 -12.57
C TRP A 231 -10.42 -53.68 -13.94
N LYS A 232 -11.34 -54.65 -13.92
CA LYS A 232 -12.18 -55.09 -15.03
C LYS A 232 -13.56 -55.43 -14.47
N PRO A 233 -14.64 -55.24 -15.25
CA PRO A 233 -15.98 -55.64 -14.84
C PRO A 233 -15.99 -57.14 -14.49
N ARG A 234 -16.54 -57.48 -13.34
CA ARG A 234 -16.70 -58.86 -12.88
C ARG A 234 -18.17 -59.11 -12.58
N LEU A 235 -18.72 -60.18 -13.11
CA LEU A 235 -20.05 -60.62 -12.73
C LEU A 235 -19.93 -61.42 -11.44
N LEU A 236 -20.57 -60.95 -10.37
CA LEU A 236 -20.59 -61.63 -9.08
C LEU A 236 -21.92 -62.39 -8.91
N ARG A 237 -21.87 -63.68 -8.59
CA ARG A 237 -23.07 -64.49 -8.32
C ARG A 237 -23.29 -64.62 -6.81
N ARG A 238 -24.49 -65.09 -6.43
CA ARG A 238 -24.78 -65.45 -5.04
C ARG A 238 -23.83 -66.56 -4.57
N GLY A 239 -23.30 -66.41 -3.36
CA GLY A 239 -22.28 -67.28 -2.77
C GLY A 239 -20.86 -67.03 -3.29
N GLU A 240 -20.63 -66.00 -4.12
CA GLU A 240 -19.29 -65.61 -4.59
C GLU A 240 -18.80 -64.32 -3.92
N ALA A 241 -17.50 -64.25 -3.72
CA ALA A 241 -16.82 -63.09 -3.16
C ALA A 241 -15.59 -62.73 -4.01
N VAL A 242 -15.28 -61.44 -4.08
CA VAL A 242 -14.03 -60.94 -4.67
C VAL A 242 -13.23 -60.24 -3.59
N ARG A 243 -11.96 -60.64 -3.41
CA ARG A 243 -11.07 -59.97 -2.47
C ARG A 243 -10.72 -58.58 -2.99
N VAL A 244 -10.87 -57.56 -2.15
CA VAL A 244 -10.58 -56.16 -2.48
C VAL A 244 -9.68 -55.55 -1.40
N ALA A 245 -8.74 -54.72 -1.83
CA ALA A 245 -7.96 -53.89 -0.93
C ALA A 245 -8.63 -52.51 -0.76
N THR A 246 -8.20 -51.78 0.26
CA THR A 246 -8.60 -50.40 0.53
C THR A 246 -8.29 -49.53 -0.68
N GLY A 247 -9.26 -48.75 -1.15
CA GLY A 247 -9.15 -47.89 -2.32
C GLY A 247 -9.32 -48.60 -3.68
N ALA A 248 -9.44 -49.93 -3.71
CA ALA A 248 -9.69 -50.66 -4.95
C ALA A 248 -11.10 -50.37 -5.48
N ALA A 249 -11.22 -50.22 -6.80
CA ALA A 249 -12.51 -50.12 -7.48
C ALA A 249 -13.30 -51.43 -7.35
N LEU A 250 -14.60 -51.33 -7.10
CA LEU A 250 -15.46 -52.48 -6.85
C LEU A 250 -15.76 -53.26 -8.15
N PRO A 251 -15.95 -54.60 -8.07
CA PRO A 251 -16.08 -55.48 -9.24
C PRO A 251 -17.30 -55.18 -10.13
N CYS A 252 -18.40 -54.76 -9.52
CA CYS A 252 -19.67 -54.42 -10.14
C CYS A 252 -20.52 -53.56 -9.19
N ASP A 253 -21.64 -53.04 -9.70
CA ASP A 253 -22.63 -52.33 -8.88
C ASP A 253 -23.39 -53.31 -7.96
N GLY A 254 -24.10 -52.77 -6.96
CA GLY A 254 -24.96 -53.55 -6.08
C GLY A 254 -24.22 -54.46 -5.09
N VAL A 255 -22.94 -54.17 -4.82
CA VAL A 255 -22.11 -54.92 -3.87
C VAL A 255 -21.97 -54.22 -2.53
N ARG A 256 -21.58 -54.98 -1.51
CA ARG A 256 -21.08 -54.48 -0.24
C ARG A 256 -19.72 -55.09 0.07
N VAL A 257 -18.91 -54.37 0.83
CA VAL A 257 -17.61 -54.89 1.30
C VAL A 257 -17.75 -55.34 2.75
N VAL A 258 -17.35 -56.58 3.01
CA VAL A 258 -17.18 -57.13 4.35
C VAL A 258 -15.71 -57.06 4.72
N MET A 259 -15.40 -56.42 5.85
CA MET A 259 -14.04 -56.29 6.37
C MET A 259 -13.38 -57.66 6.58
N GLN A 260 -12.09 -57.77 6.29
CA GLN A 260 -11.38 -59.05 6.46
C GLN A 260 -11.35 -59.52 7.93
N GLU A 261 -11.45 -58.59 8.88
CA GLU A 261 -11.55 -58.85 10.32
C GLU A 261 -12.88 -59.51 10.71
N HIS A 262 -13.89 -59.41 9.84
CA HIS A 262 -15.23 -59.97 10.04
C HIS A 262 -15.48 -61.23 9.21
N VAL A 263 -14.41 -61.90 8.76
CA VAL A 263 -14.52 -63.20 8.11
C VAL A 263 -13.52 -64.21 8.67
N GLU A 264 -13.93 -65.46 8.72
CA GLU A 264 -13.02 -66.60 8.86
C GLU A 264 -12.66 -67.11 7.46
N ARG A 265 -11.37 -67.14 7.12
CA ARG A 265 -10.91 -67.60 5.81
C ARG A 265 -10.28 -68.99 5.90
N ASN A 266 -10.68 -69.89 5.01
CA ASN A 266 -10.03 -71.17 4.77
C ASN A 266 -9.79 -71.36 3.26
N GLY A 267 -8.56 -71.12 2.81
CA GLY A 267 -8.21 -71.13 1.38
C GLY A 267 -9.02 -70.10 0.61
N ASP A 268 -9.79 -70.58 -0.36
CA ASP A 268 -10.67 -69.75 -1.19
C ASP A 268 -12.12 -69.72 -0.69
N LYS A 269 -12.36 -70.14 0.55
CA LYS A 269 -13.68 -70.02 1.20
C LYS A 269 -13.61 -69.04 2.36
N ILE A 270 -14.63 -68.20 2.47
CA ILE A 270 -14.82 -67.29 3.60
C ILE A 270 -16.16 -67.55 4.27
N LYS A 271 -16.20 -67.41 5.58
CA LYS A 271 -17.42 -67.38 6.38
C LYS A 271 -17.51 -66.03 7.07
N ILE A 272 -18.62 -65.32 6.87
CA ILE A 272 -18.86 -64.04 7.54
C ILE A 272 -19.16 -64.30 9.01
N THR A 273 -18.41 -63.67 9.91
CA THR A 273 -18.64 -63.74 11.36
C THR A 273 -19.45 -62.55 11.87
N LYS A 274 -19.42 -61.42 11.15
CA LYS A 274 -20.16 -60.22 11.47
C LYS A 274 -20.47 -59.42 10.22
N LEU A 275 -21.74 -59.06 10.02
CA LEU A 275 -22.16 -58.16 8.97
C LEU A 275 -22.42 -56.78 9.55
N GLU A 276 -21.67 -55.77 9.11
CA GLU A 276 -21.87 -54.40 9.59
C GLU A 276 -23.14 -53.78 9.01
N SER A 277 -23.72 -52.79 9.69
CA SER A 277 -24.87 -52.04 9.17
C SER A 277 -24.47 -51.05 8.06
N GLY A 278 -23.22 -50.60 8.03
CA GLY A 278 -22.67 -49.72 7.01
C GLY A 278 -22.16 -50.48 5.78
N SER A 279 -22.18 -49.80 4.63
CA SER A 279 -21.46 -50.23 3.43
C SER A 279 -20.03 -49.69 3.48
N SER A 280 -19.02 -50.56 3.58
CA SER A 280 -17.60 -50.18 3.56
C SER A 280 -17.13 -49.78 2.15
N LEU A 281 -17.81 -48.78 1.57
CA LEU A 281 -17.59 -48.27 0.22
C LEU A 281 -17.71 -46.74 0.14
N ARG A 282 -16.97 -46.16 -0.81
CA ARG A 282 -17.08 -44.80 -1.32
C ARG A 282 -17.78 -44.86 -2.67
N LYS A 283 -18.81 -44.06 -2.90
CA LYS A 283 -19.56 -44.07 -4.16
C LYS A 283 -18.87 -43.25 -5.24
N ARG A 284 -19.06 -43.63 -6.50
CA ARG A 284 -18.62 -42.88 -7.67
C ARG A 284 -19.16 -41.45 -7.61
N GLY A 285 -18.25 -40.48 -7.72
CA GLY A 285 -18.56 -39.06 -7.71
C GLY A 285 -19.18 -38.57 -6.40
N GLU A 286 -18.94 -39.25 -5.28
CA GLU A 286 -19.39 -38.77 -3.97
C GLU A 286 -18.66 -37.51 -3.52
N ASP A 287 -17.40 -37.32 -3.95
CA ASP A 287 -16.65 -36.10 -3.65
C ASP A 287 -17.10 -34.98 -4.58
N VAL A 288 -17.01 -35.24 -5.89
CA VAL A 288 -17.32 -34.27 -6.95
C VAL A 288 -17.81 -35.01 -8.18
N LYS A 289 -18.82 -34.48 -8.86
CA LYS A 289 -19.31 -34.99 -10.14
C LYS A 289 -18.57 -34.36 -11.32
N ALA A 290 -18.42 -35.12 -12.40
CA ALA A 290 -17.84 -34.61 -13.65
C ALA A 290 -18.50 -33.27 -14.06
N GLY A 291 -17.67 -32.33 -14.49
CA GLY A 291 -18.08 -30.97 -14.88
C GLY A 291 -18.30 -29.99 -13.73
N GLN A 292 -18.35 -30.44 -12.47
CA GLN A 292 -18.46 -29.52 -11.33
C GLN A 292 -17.14 -28.79 -11.07
N PRO A 293 -17.16 -27.52 -10.62
CA PRO A 293 -15.95 -26.77 -10.31
C PRO A 293 -15.16 -27.42 -9.15
N LEU A 294 -13.90 -27.80 -9.41
CA LEU A 294 -12.94 -28.20 -8.37
C LEU A 294 -12.26 -26.99 -7.76
N MET A 295 -11.96 -26.00 -8.59
CA MET A 295 -11.27 -24.79 -8.16
C MET A 295 -11.72 -23.59 -8.97
N LYS A 296 -12.10 -22.52 -8.28
CA LYS A 296 -12.52 -21.26 -8.91
C LYS A 296 -11.30 -20.42 -9.28
N SER A 297 -11.42 -19.65 -10.37
CA SER A 297 -10.47 -18.57 -10.67
C SER A 297 -10.35 -17.58 -9.50
N GLY A 298 -9.17 -16.98 -9.35
CA GLY A 298 -8.84 -15.97 -8.34
C GLY A 298 -8.22 -16.52 -7.05
N VAL A 299 -7.99 -17.83 -6.96
CA VAL A 299 -7.35 -18.45 -5.78
C VAL A 299 -5.84 -18.55 -5.95
N ARG A 300 -5.11 -18.28 -4.87
CA ARG A 300 -3.67 -18.51 -4.82
C ARG A 300 -3.36 -19.98 -4.61
N LEU A 301 -2.50 -20.53 -5.46
CA LEU A 301 -2.10 -21.94 -5.46
C LEU A 301 -1.11 -22.25 -4.33
N ASP A 302 -1.45 -23.23 -3.50
CA ASP A 302 -0.60 -23.85 -2.48
C ASP A 302 -0.46 -25.35 -2.78
N ALA A 303 0.23 -26.10 -1.92
CA ALA A 303 0.48 -27.53 -2.13
C ALA A 303 -0.81 -28.35 -2.31
N GLY A 304 -1.84 -28.09 -1.49
CA GLY A 304 -3.11 -28.81 -1.57
C GLY A 304 -3.86 -28.50 -2.86
N LYS A 305 -3.87 -27.22 -3.27
CA LYS A 305 -4.47 -26.81 -4.54
C LYS A 305 -3.75 -27.40 -5.75
N LEU A 306 -2.41 -27.46 -5.73
CA LEU A 306 -1.66 -28.11 -6.80
C LEU A 306 -1.97 -29.62 -6.89
N ALA A 307 -2.09 -30.32 -5.76
CA ALA A 307 -2.50 -31.73 -5.76
C ALA A 307 -3.91 -31.93 -6.35
N LEU A 308 -4.84 -31.01 -6.06
CA LEU A 308 -6.19 -31.04 -6.65
C LEU A 308 -6.17 -30.80 -8.16
N LEU A 309 -5.36 -29.86 -8.65
CA LEU A 309 -5.16 -29.64 -10.08
C LEU A 309 -4.53 -30.87 -10.76
N ALA A 310 -3.55 -31.51 -10.13
CA ALA A 310 -2.95 -32.75 -10.63
C ALA A 310 -3.99 -33.88 -10.72
N THR A 311 -4.86 -34.01 -9.71
CA THR A 311 -5.98 -34.98 -9.72
C THR A 311 -6.93 -34.74 -10.89
N ALA A 312 -7.12 -33.47 -11.26
CA ALA A 312 -7.92 -33.07 -12.43
C ALA A 312 -7.19 -33.22 -13.78
N GLY A 313 -5.92 -33.68 -13.79
CA GLY A 313 -5.09 -33.71 -15.00
C GLY A 313 -4.69 -32.33 -15.53
N CYS A 314 -4.85 -31.27 -14.73
CA CYS A 314 -4.49 -29.90 -15.11
C CYS A 314 -2.99 -29.67 -14.91
N THR A 315 -2.20 -30.01 -15.94
CA THR A 315 -0.72 -29.92 -15.91
C THR A 315 -0.17 -28.55 -16.31
N GLN A 316 -0.97 -27.70 -16.95
CA GLN A 316 -0.59 -26.37 -17.39
C GLN A 316 -1.67 -25.32 -17.09
N PRO A 317 -1.95 -25.03 -15.80
CA PRO A 317 -2.98 -24.07 -15.45
C PRO A 317 -2.67 -22.66 -15.96
N LEU A 318 -3.72 -21.93 -16.32
CA LEU A 318 -3.66 -20.50 -16.62
C LEU A 318 -3.56 -19.73 -15.30
N VAL A 319 -2.45 -19.04 -15.07
CA VAL A 319 -2.12 -18.39 -13.79
C VAL A 319 -1.64 -16.95 -13.98
N SER A 320 -1.52 -16.19 -12.89
CA SER A 320 -0.85 -14.90 -12.90
C SER A 320 0.62 -15.04 -13.30
N PRO A 321 1.18 -14.08 -14.06
CA PRO A 321 2.61 -14.08 -14.35
C PRO A 321 3.43 -13.80 -13.08
N ARG A 322 4.75 -14.00 -13.15
CA ARG A 322 5.66 -13.47 -12.15
C ARG A 322 5.74 -11.95 -12.35
N LEU A 323 5.58 -11.20 -11.27
CA LEU A 323 5.69 -9.75 -11.31
C LEU A 323 7.16 -9.34 -11.49
N ARG A 324 7.45 -8.45 -12.43
CA ARG A 324 8.78 -7.87 -12.60
C ARG A 324 8.86 -6.61 -11.76
N VAL A 325 9.65 -6.63 -10.70
CA VAL A 325 9.77 -5.53 -9.74
C VAL A 325 11.17 -4.93 -9.85
N ALA A 326 11.25 -3.63 -10.14
CA ALA A 326 12.49 -2.87 -10.03
C ALA A 326 12.45 -2.07 -8.72
N HIS A 327 13.47 -2.23 -7.87
CA HIS A 327 13.59 -1.51 -6.60
C HIS A 327 14.91 -0.77 -6.52
N PHE A 328 14.81 0.53 -6.27
CA PHE A 328 15.96 1.43 -6.12
C PHE A 328 16.01 1.97 -4.70
N THR A 329 17.19 2.01 -4.11
CA THR A 329 17.44 2.79 -2.88
C THR A 329 18.30 4.00 -3.22
N THR A 330 18.11 5.09 -2.48
CA THR A 330 18.88 6.34 -2.64
C THR A 330 19.38 6.80 -1.28
N GLY A 331 20.49 7.53 -1.25
CA GLY A 331 21.02 8.15 -0.04
C GLY A 331 22.51 7.84 0.09
N ASP A 332 23.33 8.89 0.11
CA ASP A 332 24.79 8.75 0.21
C ASP A 332 25.21 8.29 1.62
N GLU A 333 24.30 8.36 2.60
CA GLU A 333 24.44 7.81 3.94
C GLU A 333 24.28 6.29 4.00
N ILE A 334 23.73 5.66 2.97
CA ILE A 334 23.32 4.25 3.00
C ILE A 334 24.48 3.35 2.60
N ILE A 335 24.83 2.41 3.48
CA ILE A 335 25.88 1.40 3.22
C ILE A 335 25.34 -0.04 3.32
N PRO A 336 26.03 -1.03 2.70
CA PRO A 336 25.69 -2.44 2.85
C PRO A 336 25.65 -2.92 4.31
N PRO A 337 24.77 -3.90 4.66
CA PRO A 337 24.61 -4.36 6.03
C PRO A 337 25.85 -4.99 6.68
N ASP A 338 26.75 -5.56 5.87
CA ASP A 338 27.98 -6.22 6.30
C ASP A 338 29.12 -5.24 6.62
N GLN A 339 28.93 -3.95 6.33
CA GLN A 339 29.92 -2.91 6.62
C GLN A 339 29.71 -2.26 7.99
N THR A 340 30.77 -1.65 8.52
CA THR A 340 30.74 -0.85 9.75
C THR A 340 30.49 0.62 9.39
N PRO A 341 29.41 1.26 9.87
CA PRO A 341 29.12 2.65 9.56
C PRO A 341 30.17 3.62 10.08
N GLU A 342 30.60 4.52 9.22
CA GLU A 342 31.30 5.75 9.61
C GLU A 342 30.28 6.79 10.14
N PRO A 343 30.74 7.86 10.83
CA PRO A 343 29.85 8.94 11.26
C PRO A 343 29.02 9.50 10.11
N GLY A 344 27.69 9.51 10.27
CA GLY A 344 26.75 9.97 9.24
C GLY A 344 26.24 8.87 8.30
N GLN A 345 26.77 7.64 8.39
CA GLN A 345 26.29 6.49 7.62
C GLN A 345 25.32 5.62 8.44
N ILE A 346 24.42 4.94 7.73
CA ILE A 346 23.51 3.93 8.27
C ILE A 346 23.41 2.74 7.32
N ARG A 347 23.09 1.56 7.86
CA ARG A 347 22.97 0.34 7.06
C ARG A 347 21.66 0.30 6.26
N ASP A 348 21.73 -0.24 5.05
CA ASP A 348 20.55 -0.47 4.19
C ASP A 348 19.64 -1.56 4.76
N SER A 349 18.65 -1.15 5.54
CA SER A 349 17.60 -2.03 6.05
C SER A 349 16.42 -2.16 5.10
N ASN A 350 16.13 -1.16 4.27
CA ASN A 350 14.96 -1.15 3.39
C ASN A 350 15.10 -2.12 2.21
N SER A 351 16.29 -2.25 1.62
CA SER A 351 16.53 -3.27 0.58
C SER A 351 16.27 -4.69 1.08
N ILE A 352 16.76 -4.98 2.30
CA ILE A 352 16.56 -6.28 2.95
C ILE A 352 15.08 -6.48 3.27
N LEU A 353 14.40 -5.45 3.78
CA LEU A 353 12.98 -5.48 4.08
C LEU A 353 12.14 -5.78 2.84
N ILE A 354 12.32 -5.03 1.74
CA ILE A 354 11.59 -5.26 0.49
C ILE A 354 11.84 -6.66 -0.05
N ARG A 355 13.09 -7.14 -0.03
CA ARG A 355 13.44 -8.48 -0.49
C ARG A 355 12.69 -9.56 0.30
N GLY A 356 12.62 -9.42 1.63
CA GLY A 356 11.90 -10.34 2.51
C GLY A 356 10.38 -10.28 2.31
N LEU A 357 9.81 -9.08 2.25
CA LEU A 357 8.37 -8.90 2.07
C LEU A 357 7.89 -9.43 0.71
N LEU A 358 8.67 -9.23 -0.35
CA LEU A 358 8.37 -9.70 -1.71
C LEU A 358 8.50 -11.22 -1.88
N GLN A 359 9.15 -11.97 -0.97
CA GLN A 359 9.12 -13.45 -0.99
C GLN A 359 7.69 -14.00 -0.87
N ASN A 360 6.78 -13.24 -0.29
CA ASN A 360 5.36 -13.61 -0.20
C ASN A 360 4.62 -13.46 -1.53
N PHE A 361 5.29 -13.12 -2.62
CA PHE A 361 4.72 -12.87 -3.93
C PHE A 361 5.55 -13.57 -5.01
N SER A 362 4.89 -14.08 -6.05
CA SER A 362 5.58 -14.62 -7.22
C SER A 362 6.14 -13.46 -8.04
N CYS A 363 7.39 -13.07 -7.78
CA CYS A 363 8.01 -11.92 -8.43
C CYS A 363 9.51 -12.13 -8.72
N ASP A 364 9.99 -11.41 -9.72
CA ASP A 364 11.39 -11.28 -10.08
C ASP A 364 11.84 -9.88 -9.69
N LEU A 365 12.71 -9.81 -8.67
CA LEU A 365 13.15 -8.57 -8.06
C LEU A 365 14.53 -8.16 -8.60
N ASP A 366 14.59 -6.99 -9.23
CA ASP A 366 15.83 -6.28 -9.49
C ASP A 366 16.07 -5.21 -8.43
N GLN A 367 17.23 -5.21 -7.80
CA GLN A 367 17.56 -4.27 -6.74
C GLN A 367 18.88 -3.57 -7.02
N LYS A 368 18.88 -2.24 -6.90
CA LYS A 368 20.08 -1.42 -7.08
C LYS A 368 20.08 -0.21 -6.16
N HIS A 369 21.24 0.12 -5.60
CA HIS A 369 21.46 1.38 -4.90
C HIS A 369 21.90 2.45 -5.90
N LEU A 370 21.34 3.66 -5.81
CA LEU A 370 21.61 4.80 -6.68
C LEU A 370 22.20 5.96 -5.87
N PRO A 371 23.15 6.73 -6.45
CA PRO A 371 23.69 7.94 -5.81
C PRO A 371 22.61 9.03 -5.68
N GLU A 372 22.76 9.96 -4.73
CA GLU A 372 21.81 11.09 -4.59
C GLU A 372 21.85 12.10 -5.77
N ASN A 373 22.90 12.06 -6.60
CA ASN A 373 22.98 12.90 -7.78
C ASN A 373 22.07 12.37 -8.91
N PHE A 374 21.09 13.19 -9.32
CA PHE A 374 20.10 12.82 -10.33
C PHE A 374 20.70 12.32 -11.64
N GLU A 375 21.65 13.05 -12.24
CA GLU A 375 22.25 12.69 -13.52
C GLU A 375 23.13 11.45 -13.41
N ALA A 376 23.88 11.30 -12.31
CA ALA A 376 24.67 10.09 -12.04
C ALA A 376 23.78 8.86 -11.82
N ALA A 377 22.66 9.02 -11.09
CA ALA A 377 21.70 7.96 -10.91
C ALA A 377 21.04 7.58 -12.23
N TRP A 378 20.60 8.57 -13.01
CA TRP A 378 20.01 8.37 -14.34
C TRP A 378 20.94 7.60 -15.28
N ALA A 379 22.23 7.96 -15.31
CA ALA A 379 23.24 7.28 -16.12
C ALA A 379 23.47 5.81 -15.71
N GLN A 380 23.13 5.44 -14.46
CA GLN A 380 23.26 4.07 -13.97
C GLN A 380 22.01 3.21 -14.19
N LEU A 381 20.91 3.78 -14.66
CA LEU A 381 19.66 3.05 -14.88
C LEU A 381 19.72 2.22 -16.16
N ASP A 382 19.33 0.95 -16.08
CA ASP A 382 19.03 0.14 -17.24
C ASP A 382 17.59 0.41 -17.68
N LEU A 383 17.43 1.31 -18.66
CA LEU A 383 16.12 1.72 -19.15
C LEU A 383 15.33 0.56 -19.78
N ASN A 384 15.99 -0.44 -20.37
CA ASN A 384 15.30 -1.61 -20.92
C ASN A 384 14.69 -2.45 -19.80
N ARG A 385 15.45 -2.67 -18.73
CA ARG A 385 14.97 -3.42 -17.57
C ARG A 385 13.87 -2.68 -16.83
N ILE A 386 14.00 -1.36 -16.69
CA ILE A 386 12.95 -0.51 -16.12
C ILE A 386 11.69 -0.56 -16.97
N ALA A 387 11.79 -0.41 -18.29
CA ALA A 387 10.64 -0.48 -19.20
C ALA A 387 9.91 -1.83 -19.11
N ALA A 388 10.63 -2.91 -18.81
CA ALA A 388 10.07 -4.23 -18.58
C ALA A 388 9.47 -4.43 -17.17
N ALA A 389 9.69 -3.53 -16.20
CA ALA A 389 9.16 -3.68 -14.85
C ALA A 389 7.65 -3.36 -14.80
N ASP A 390 6.88 -4.21 -14.13
CA ASP A 390 5.46 -4.01 -13.85
C ASP A 390 5.25 -3.07 -12.65
N LEU A 391 6.19 -3.10 -11.70
CA LEU A 391 6.21 -2.30 -10.49
C LEU A 391 7.59 -1.68 -10.28
N ILE A 392 7.64 -0.38 -10.04
CA ILE A 392 8.85 0.33 -9.63
C ILE A 392 8.71 0.78 -8.18
N LEU A 393 9.72 0.53 -7.36
CA LEU A 393 9.80 0.99 -5.98
C LEU A 393 11.06 1.84 -5.81
N ILE A 394 10.93 3.03 -5.23
CA ILE A 394 12.06 3.89 -4.89
C ILE A 394 12.02 4.12 -3.38
N SER A 395 13.01 3.62 -2.65
CA SER A 395 13.18 3.83 -1.21
C SER A 395 14.07 5.02 -0.93
N GLY A 396 13.55 6.01 -0.22
CA GLY A 396 14.29 7.24 0.05
C GLY A 396 13.99 8.33 -0.99
N GLY A 397 14.60 9.50 -0.81
CA GLY A 397 14.47 10.62 -1.76
C GLY A 397 13.07 11.26 -1.87
N ALA A 398 12.07 10.80 -1.10
CA ALA A 398 10.67 11.24 -1.20
C ALA A 398 10.28 12.36 -0.21
N SER A 399 11.22 13.21 0.23
CA SER A 399 10.93 14.26 1.22
C SER A 399 10.59 15.61 0.56
N VAL A 400 9.87 16.48 1.29
CA VAL A 400 9.63 17.87 0.88
C VAL A 400 10.92 18.68 1.04
N GLY A 401 11.55 19.09 -0.07
CA GLY A 401 12.74 19.94 -0.07
C GLY A 401 13.55 19.85 -1.39
N ASP A 402 14.66 20.59 -1.47
CA ASP A 402 15.54 20.70 -2.64
C ASP A 402 16.26 19.38 -3.05
N LYS A 403 15.97 18.28 -2.34
CA LYS A 403 16.51 16.93 -2.58
C LYS A 403 15.42 15.90 -2.95
N ASP A 404 14.24 16.33 -3.42
CA ASP A 404 13.21 15.40 -3.94
C ASP A 404 13.73 14.74 -5.24
N PHE A 405 14.37 13.58 -5.08
CA PHE A 405 14.92 12.77 -6.18
C PHE A 405 13.82 11.92 -6.84
N THR A 406 12.87 11.47 -6.03
CA THR A 406 11.96 10.39 -6.40
C THR A 406 10.93 10.86 -7.40
N ARG A 407 10.30 12.02 -7.17
CA ARG A 407 9.29 12.54 -8.11
C ARG A 407 9.89 12.85 -9.49
N PRO A 408 10.98 13.62 -9.63
CA PRO A 408 11.56 13.90 -10.94
C PRO A 408 11.99 12.63 -11.68
N LEU A 409 12.45 11.61 -10.96
CA LEU A 409 12.81 10.34 -11.59
C LEU A 409 11.59 9.64 -12.18
N LEU A 410 10.49 9.56 -11.42
CA LEU A 410 9.25 8.97 -11.90
C LEU A 410 8.68 9.72 -13.10
N GLU A 411 8.67 11.06 -13.05
CA GLU A 411 8.22 11.90 -14.16
C GLU A 411 9.07 11.69 -15.42
N ARG A 412 10.41 11.62 -15.28
CA ARG A 412 11.32 11.36 -16.41
C ARG A 412 11.19 9.95 -16.98
N LEU A 413 10.74 8.99 -16.16
CA LEU A 413 10.37 7.62 -16.59
C LEU A 413 8.94 7.55 -17.18
N GLY A 414 8.24 8.68 -17.27
CA GLY A 414 6.90 8.79 -17.87
C GLY A 414 5.76 8.38 -16.95
N PHE A 415 5.97 8.35 -15.63
CA PHE A 415 4.89 8.11 -14.67
C PHE A 415 4.17 9.41 -14.33
N GLU A 416 2.84 9.39 -14.44
CA GLU A 416 1.98 10.44 -13.92
C GLU A 416 1.79 10.23 -12.41
N THR A 417 1.99 11.28 -11.61
CA THR A 417 1.79 11.20 -10.16
C THR A 417 0.31 11.28 -9.82
N ALA A 418 -0.28 10.17 -9.35
CA ALA A 418 -1.67 10.12 -8.88
C ALA A 418 -1.83 10.77 -7.50
N PHE A 419 -0.84 10.58 -6.61
CA PHE A 419 -0.70 11.36 -5.38
C PHE A 419 0.73 11.30 -4.86
N SER A 420 1.10 12.27 -4.03
CA SER A 420 2.44 12.34 -3.44
C SER A 420 2.48 12.43 -1.92
N GLN A 421 1.32 12.49 -1.29
CA GLN A 421 1.19 12.49 0.16
C GLN A 421 -0.11 11.82 0.58
N VAL A 422 -0.07 11.17 1.74
CA VAL A 422 -1.21 10.45 2.34
C VAL A 422 -1.37 10.87 3.81
N ASN A 423 -2.60 10.89 4.30
CA ASN A 423 -2.94 11.24 5.68
C ASN A 423 -2.65 10.10 6.68
N VAL A 424 -1.43 9.55 6.67
CA VAL A 424 -1.05 8.39 7.49
C VAL A 424 0.20 8.71 8.32
N ARG A 425 0.24 8.14 9.53
CA ARG A 425 1.39 8.09 10.40
C ARG A 425 1.74 6.62 10.73
N PRO A 426 3.00 6.23 10.64
CA PRO A 426 4.06 6.83 9.83
C PRO A 426 3.80 6.60 8.32
N GLY A 427 4.35 7.45 7.45
CA GLY A 427 4.19 7.25 5.98
C GLY A 427 3.64 8.41 5.15
N LYS A 428 3.47 9.62 5.71
CA LYS A 428 2.98 10.81 4.97
C LYS A 428 3.55 11.00 3.56
N PRO A 429 4.87 10.90 3.29
CA PRO A 429 5.43 11.23 1.98
C PRO A 429 5.33 10.11 0.93
N LEU A 430 4.39 9.17 1.08
CA LEU A 430 4.16 8.14 0.06
C LEU A 430 3.75 8.79 -1.28
N ILE A 431 4.49 8.45 -2.33
CA ILE A 431 4.19 8.81 -3.72
C ILE A 431 3.67 7.58 -4.44
N PHE A 432 2.62 7.76 -5.24
CA PHE A 432 2.08 6.75 -6.15
C PHE A 432 1.94 7.35 -7.54
N GLY A 433 2.50 6.65 -8.53
CA GLY A 433 2.43 7.04 -9.93
C GLY A 433 2.06 5.90 -10.85
N VAL A 434 1.52 6.24 -12.02
CA VAL A 434 0.98 5.31 -13.01
C VAL A 434 1.57 5.63 -14.39
N ASN A 435 1.93 4.59 -15.15
CA ASN A 435 2.33 4.69 -16.56
C ASN A 435 1.69 3.52 -17.33
N GLY A 436 0.52 3.76 -17.92
CA GLY A 436 -0.28 2.70 -18.54
C GLY A 436 -0.67 1.63 -17.52
N SER A 437 -0.26 0.38 -17.75
CA SER A 437 -0.50 -0.74 -16.81
C SER A 437 0.57 -0.88 -15.73
N ARG A 438 1.63 -0.06 -15.78
CA ARG A 438 2.75 -0.10 -14.83
C ARG A 438 2.51 0.90 -13.72
N VAL A 439 2.97 0.57 -12.53
CA VAL A 439 2.81 1.43 -11.35
C VAL A 439 4.15 1.66 -10.64
N ALA A 440 4.26 2.79 -9.96
CA ALA A 440 5.45 3.14 -9.22
C ALA A 440 5.11 3.71 -7.84
N PHE A 441 5.98 3.44 -6.88
CA PHE A 441 5.91 4.01 -5.53
C PHE A 441 7.21 4.70 -5.15
N GLY A 442 7.08 5.94 -4.69
CA GLY A 442 8.10 6.61 -3.89
C GLY A 442 7.84 6.33 -2.43
N LEU A 443 8.63 5.45 -1.83
CA LEU A 443 8.48 5.02 -0.45
C LEU A 443 9.33 5.89 0.48
N PRO A 444 8.83 6.21 1.69
CA PRO A 444 9.61 6.96 2.67
C PRO A 444 10.95 6.25 3.00
N GLY A 445 12.02 7.03 3.23
CA GLY A 445 13.32 6.47 3.62
C GLY A 445 13.35 5.88 5.03
N ASN A 446 12.52 6.41 5.93
CA ASN A 446 12.40 5.93 7.31
C ASN A 446 11.81 4.50 7.35
N PRO A 447 12.52 3.49 7.89
CA PRO A 447 12.13 2.08 7.75
C PRO A 447 10.73 1.71 8.22
N LEU A 448 10.26 2.23 9.36
CA LEU A 448 8.92 1.90 9.83
C LEU A 448 7.83 2.59 9.00
N SER A 449 8.09 3.79 8.48
CA SER A 449 7.21 4.41 7.47
C SER A 449 7.15 3.56 6.21
N HIS A 450 8.31 3.05 5.79
CA HIS A 450 8.48 2.20 4.63
C HIS A 450 7.68 0.89 4.77
N PHE A 451 7.82 0.22 5.91
CA PHE A 451 7.08 -0.99 6.28
C PHE A 451 5.57 -0.79 6.23
N VAL A 452 5.07 0.28 6.87
CA VAL A 452 3.64 0.61 6.87
C VAL A 452 3.14 0.85 5.44
N CYS A 453 3.85 1.68 4.66
CA CYS A 453 3.48 1.99 3.28
C CYS A 453 3.48 0.74 2.39
N PHE A 454 4.43 -0.17 2.57
CA PHE A 454 4.41 -1.43 1.84
C PHE A 454 3.11 -2.19 2.08
N HIS A 455 2.69 -2.33 3.33
CA HIS A 455 1.58 -3.21 3.69
C HIS A 455 0.20 -2.69 3.26
N PHE A 456 -0.07 -1.39 3.32
CA PHE A 456 -1.35 -0.87 2.85
C PHE A 456 -1.34 -0.51 1.36
N ALA A 457 -0.22 0.00 0.82
CA ALA A 457 -0.16 0.53 -0.54
C ALA A 457 0.42 -0.47 -1.55
N VAL A 458 1.68 -0.88 -1.36
CA VAL A 458 2.38 -1.77 -2.31
C VAL A 458 1.71 -3.13 -2.36
N ALA A 459 1.33 -3.71 -1.21
CA ALA A 459 0.63 -4.99 -1.16
C ALA A 459 -0.76 -4.93 -1.82
N THR A 460 -1.43 -3.79 -1.80
CA THR A 460 -2.69 -3.57 -2.53
C THR A 460 -2.44 -3.58 -4.04
N ALA A 461 -1.42 -2.88 -4.52
CA ALA A 461 -1.05 -2.90 -5.93
C ALA A 461 -0.63 -4.32 -6.38
N LEU A 462 0.25 -4.99 -5.62
CA LEU A 462 0.69 -6.35 -5.92
C LEU A 462 -0.49 -7.32 -6.03
N ALA A 463 -1.43 -7.28 -5.09
CA ALA A 463 -2.63 -8.11 -5.13
C ALA A 463 -3.47 -7.84 -6.40
N LYS A 464 -3.64 -6.58 -6.77
CA LYS A 464 -4.41 -6.20 -7.96
C LYS A 464 -3.74 -6.63 -9.25
N LEU A 465 -2.43 -6.43 -9.36
CA LEU A 465 -1.64 -6.83 -10.53
C LEU A 465 -1.62 -8.36 -10.71
N THR A 466 -1.69 -9.15 -9.64
CA THR A 466 -1.78 -10.62 -9.74
C THR A 466 -3.21 -11.15 -9.86
N GLY A 467 -4.22 -10.32 -9.58
CA GLY A 467 -5.63 -10.73 -9.55
C GLY A 467 -6.04 -11.40 -8.24
N GLU A 468 -5.28 -11.20 -7.16
CA GLU A 468 -5.68 -11.56 -5.79
C GLU A 468 -6.64 -10.55 -5.18
N ILE A 469 -7.25 -10.94 -4.07
CA ILE A 469 -7.97 -10.04 -3.19
C ILE A 469 -6.96 -9.16 -2.45
N ALA A 470 -7.12 -7.84 -2.56
CA ALA A 470 -6.32 -6.87 -1.84
C ALA A 470 -6.47 -7.05 -0.31
N PRO A 471 -5.43 -6.73 0.48
CA PRO A 471 -5.52 -6.70 1.94
C PRO A 471 -6.73 -5.88 2.42
N LYS A 472 -7.43 -6.39 3.43
CA LYS A 472 -8.61 -5.71 4.01
C LYS A 472 -8.39 -5.48 5.49
N PHE A 473 -8.94 -4.39 5.98
CA PHE A 473 -9.06 -4.16 7.41
C PHE A 473 -10.04 -5.18 8.02
N MET A 474 -9.64 -5.74 9.15
CA MET A 474 -10.41 -6.66 9.97
C MET A 474 -10.64 -6.03 11.35
N ARG A 475 -11.56 -6.57 12.14
CA ARG A 475 -11.81 -6.09 13.50
C ARG A 475 -11.17 -7.00 14.54
N GLY A 476 -10.58 -6.40 15.56
CA GLY A 476 -10.00 -7.08 16.72
C GLY A 476 -10.06 -6.20 17.96
N ARG A 477 -9.77 -6.79 19.13
CA ARG A 477 -9.75 -6.07 20.40
C ARG A 477 -8.33 -5.75 20.82
N LEU A 478 -8.11 -4.57 21.40
CA LEU A 478 -6.86 -4.26 22.08
C LEU A 478 -6.66 -5.16 23.30
N ALA A 479 -5.53 -5.85 23.37
CA ALA A 479 -5.16 -6.67 24.52
C ALA A 479 -4.64 -5.82 25.69
N THR A 480 -4.00 -4.69 25.38
CA THR A 480 -3.46 -3.74 26.35
C THR A 480 -3.82 -2.32 25.95
N LYS A 481 -3.84 -1.41 26.93
CA LYS A 481 -4.02 0.02 26.69
C LYS A 481 -2.98 0.53 25.68
N LEU A 482 -3.41 1.40 24.78
CA LEU A 482 -2.54 2.12 23.84
C LEU A 482 -2.58 3.61 24.20
N ASP A 483 -1.44 4.12 24.65
CA ASP A 483 -1.23 5.54 24.97
C ASP A 483 -0.33 6.19 23.92
N ASP A 484 -0.75 7.33 23.38
CA ASP A 484 0.04 8.15 22.48
C ASP A 484 -0.37 9.64 22.53
N LYS A 485 0.44 10.51 21.95
CA LYS A 485 0.07 11.93 21.77
C LYS A 485 -1.01 12.05 20.70
N PRO A 486 -2.01 12.95 20.88
CA PRO A 486 -2.99 13.24 19.84
C PRO A 486 -2.30 13.55 18.50
N CYS A 487 -2.71 12.85 17.44
CA CYS A 487 -2.12 13.00 16.11
C CYS A 487 -3.22 13.33 15.08
N PRO A 488 -3.10 14.41 14.29
CA PRO A 488 -4.12 14.78 13.30
C PRO A 488 -4.19 13.84 12.09
N ARG A 489 -3.35 12.80 12.04
CA ARG A 489 -3.29 11.80 10.98
C ARG A 489 -3.68 10.43 11.52
N GLU A 490 -4.37 9.64 10.71
CA GLU A 490 -4.63 8.24 11.05
C GLU A 490 -3.31 7.51 11.26
N THR A 491 -3.24 6.65 12.26
CA THR A 491 -2.02 5.93 12.60
C THR A 491 -2.16 4.46 12.32
N LEU A 492 -1.24 3.90 11.53
CA LEU A 492 -1.12 2.46 11.35
C LEU A 492 -0.04 1.95 12.29
N TRP A 493 -0.48 1.36 13.40
CA TRP A 493 0.35 1.02 14.56
C TRP A 493 0.73 -0.47 14.57
N PRO A 494 2.02 -0.84 14.49
CA PRO A 494 2.53 -2.20 14.55
C PRO A 494 2.04 -2.92 15.79
N ALA A 495 1.51 -4.11 15.59
CA ALA A 495 0.99 -4.92 16.65
C ALA A 495 1.35 -6.39 16.45
N ARG A 496 1.34 -7.11 17.57
CA ARG A 496 1.28 -8.56 17.58
C ARG A 496 -0.17 -8.98 17.78
N LEU A 497 -0.72 -9.64 16.77
CA LEU A 497 -1.98 -10.34 16.74
C LEU A 497 -1.83 -11.72 17.37
N GLU A 498 -2.75 -12.04 18.25
CA GLU A 498 -2.90 -13.33 18.92
C GLU A 498 -4.36 -13.77 18.86
N PHE A 499 -4.59 -15.05 18.56
CA PHE A 499 -5.93 -15.64 18.61
C PHE A 499 -6.11 -16.37 19.94
N LEU A 500 -6.99 -15.85 20.80
CA LEU A 500 -7.23 -16.37 22.14
C LEU A 500 -8.74 -16.49 22.39
N ASN A 501 -9.19 -17.66 22.84
CA ASN A 501 -10.60 -17.94 23.17
C ASN A 501 -11.61 -17.62 22.04
N GLY A 502 -11.20 -17.78 20.78
CA GLY A 502 -12.06 -17.46 19.64
C GLY A 502 -12.03 -15.99 19.21
N GLU A 503 -11.24 -15.14 19.89
CA GLU A 503 -11.16 -13.70 19.64
C GLU A 503 -9.77 -13.26 19.17
N ILE A 504 -9.75 -12.23 18.33
CA ILE A 504 -8.53 -11.59 17.87
C ILE A 504 -8.11 -10.53 18.88
N ASN A 505 -6.96 -10.75 19.51
CA ASN A 505 -6.35 -9.86 20.48
C ASN A 505 -5.11 -9.17 19.85
N LEU A 506 -5.08 -7.85 19.94
CA LEU A 506 -4.06 -7.00 19.33
C LEU A 506 -3.19 -6.39 20.43
N HIS A 507 -1.92 -6.76 20.47
CA HIS A 507 -0.92 -6.21 21.38
C HIS A 507 -0.12 -5.12 20.67
N PRO A 508 -0.36 -3.82 20.94
CA PRO A 508 0.40 -2.74 20.32
C PRO A 508 1.89 -2.85 20.67
N LEU A 509 2.75 -2.72 19.66
CA LEU A 509 4.20 -2.73 19.85
C LEU A 509 4.69 -1.30 20.06
N LYS A 510 5.64 -1.13 20.97
CA LYS A 510 6.27 0.17 21.21
C LYS A 510 7.19 0.51 20.04
N TRP A 511 7.19 1.78 19.64
CA TRP A 511 8.20 2.38 18.78
C TRP A 511 8.69 3.68 19.41
N SER A 512 9.85 4.17 18.96
CA SER A 512 10.39 5.46 19.39
C SER A 512 10.25 6.55 18.32
N SER A 513 10.38 6.17 17.06
CA SER A 513 10.26 7.09 15.91
C SER A 513 9.88 6.32 14.64
N SER A 514 9.59 7.03 13.56
CA SER A 514 9.35 6.43 12.25
C SER A 514 10.56 5.69 11.65
N GLY A 515 11.75 5.85 12.23
CA GLY A 515 12.95 5.11 11.83
C GLY A 515 13.21 3.84 12.66
N ASP A 516 12.38 3.56 13.66
CA ASP A 516 12.56 2.44 14.58
C ASP A 516 12.19 1.09 13.93
N VAL A 517 13.18 0.21 13.76
CA VAL A 517 13.01 -1.13 13.17
C VAL A 517 12.77 -2.23 14.20
N THR A 518 12.90 -1.94 15.50
CA THR A 518 12.93 -2.97 16.56
C THR A 518 11.60 -3.71 16.69
N CYS A 519 10.49 -3.06 16.34
CA CYS A 519 9.16 -3.66 16.39
C CYS A 519 8.90 -4.69 15.26
N PHE A 520 9.70 -4.72 14.19
CA PHE A 520 9.42 -5.56 13.02
C PHE A 520 9.41 -7.05 13.33
N ALA A 521 10.30 -7.51 14.21
CA ALA A 521 10.44 -8.93 14.53
C ALA A 521 9.17 -9.52 15.18
N ALA A 522 8.37 -8.70 15.86
CA ALA A 522 7.15 -9.13 16.54
C ALA A 522 5.87 -8.71 15.80
N ALA A 523 5.96 -7.81 14.81
CA ALA A 523 4.80 -7.26 14.11
C ALA A 523 4.21 -8.26 13.11
N ASN A 524 2.92 -8.56 13.27
CA ASN A 524 2.12 -9.33 12.32
C ASN A 524 0.75 -8.67 12.02
N ALA A 525 0.50 -7.46 12.57
CA ALA A 525 -0.64 -6.62 12.25
C ALA A 525 -0.29 -5.12 12.31
N LEU A 526 -1.11 -4.27 11.67
CA LEU A 526 -1.12 -2.81 11.83
C LEU A 526 -2.50 -2.36 12.32
N ILE A 527 -2.61 -1.89 13.56
CA ILE A 527 -3.85 -1.34 14.13
C ILE A 527 -4.12 0.03 13.49
N ARG A 528 -5.36 0.27 13.06
CA ARG A 528 -5.83 1.56 12.55
C ARG A 528 -6.33 2.40 13.73
N VAL A 529 -5.49 3.31 14.20
CA VAL A 529 -5.81 4.26 15.26
C VAL A 529 -6.39 5.54 14.65
N PRO A 530 -7.60 5.98 15.06
CA PRO A 530 -8.23 7.18 14.54
C PRO A 530 -7.44 8.47 14.80
N VAL A 531 -7.73 9.51 14.01
CA VAL A 531 -7.17 10.85 14.21
C VAL A 531 -7.49 11.39 15.60
N ASN A 532 -6.54 12.13 16.17
CA ASN A 532 -6.61 12.83 17.45
C ASN A 532 -6.97 11.94 18.65
N CYS A 533 -6.83 10.62 18.51
CA CYS A 533 -6.98 9.68 19.61
C CYS A 533 -5.69 9.62 20.42
N ALA A 534 -5.76 9.94 21.71
CA ALA A 534 -4.62 9.95 22.62
C ALA A 534 -4.52 8.66 23.44
N GLU A 535 -5.66 8.12 23.85
CA GLU A 535 -5.72 6.95 24.72
C GLU A 535 -6.82 6.00 24.22
N LEU A 536 -6.48 4.72 24.12
CA LEU A 536 -7.40 3.64 23.80
C LEU A 536 -7.29 2.56 24.87
N GLU A 537 -8.39 2.28 25.54
CA GLU A 537 -8.45 1.30 26.63
C GLU A 537 -8.31 -0.14 26.11
N ALA A 538 -7.80 -1.02 26.98
CA ALA A 538 -7.85 -2.46 26.73
C ALA A 538 -9.30 -2.90 26.51
N GLY A 539 -9.51 -3.82 25.55
CA GLY A 539 -10.83 -4.29 25.12
C GLY A 539 -11.49 -3.45 24.03
N ALA A 540 -10.96 -2.25 23.70
CA ALA A 540 -11.47 -1.43 22.60
C ALA A 540 -11.41 -2.20 21.27
N GLU A 541 -12.51 -2.17 20.52
CA GLU A 541 -12.61 -2.80 19.20
C GLU A 541 -12.13 -1.82 18.12
N LEU A 542 -11.14 -2.24 17.34
CA LEU A 542 -10.50 -1.42 16.32
C LEU A 542 -10.35 -2.19 15.01
N GLU A 543 -10.22 -1.44 13.93
CA GLU A 543 -9.77 -2.00 12.67
C GLU A 543 -8.26 -2.25 12.70
N PHE A 544 -7.82 -3.31 12.03
CA PHE A 544 -6.40 -3.60 11.83
C PHE A 544 -6.16 -4.26 10.47
N LEU A 545 -4.96 -4.12 9.94
CA LEU A 545 -4.50 -4.76 8.72
C LEU A 545 -3.59 -5.94 9.09
N PRO A 546 -3.95 -7.20 8.78
CA PRO A 546 -3.05 -8.33 8.98
C PRO A 546 -1.87 -8.27 8.00
N LEU A 547 -0.67 -8.61 8.48
CA LEU A 547 0.52 -8.68 7.65
C LEU A 547 0.60 -10.04 6.93
N ARG A 548 0.86 -10.01 5.62
CA ARG A 548 0.83 -11.19 4.74
C ARG A 548 1.77 -12.34 5.16
N SER A 549 2.85 -12.05 5.88
CA SER A 549 3.82 -13.07 6.34
C SER A 549 3.23 -14.13 7.28
N MET A 550 2.01 -13.92 7.81
CA MET A 550 1.35 -14.87 8.71
C MET A 550 -0.03 -15.35 8.26
N MET A 551 -0.46 -15.05 7.01
CA MET A 551 -1.71 -15.63 6.47
C MET A 551 -1.52 -17.04 5.86
N GLY A 552 -0.35 -17.65 6.06
CA GLY A 552 0.01 -18.97 5.57
C GLY A 552 0.53 -19.93 6.65
N SER A 553 0.22 -19.66 7.93
CA SER A 553 0.48 -20.58 9.05
C SER A 553 -0.82 -21.12 9.62
#